data_AF-A0A3N7F3V3-F1
#
_entry.id   AF-A0A3N7F3V3-F1
#
_cell.length_a   1.000
_cell.length_b   1.000
_cell.length_c   1.000
_cell.angle_alpha   90.00
_cell.angle_beta   90.00
_cell.angle_gamma   90.00
#
_symmetry.space_group_name_H-M   'P 1'
#
loop_
_entity.id
_entity.type
_entity.pdbx_description
1 polymer ?
#
loop_
_entity_poly.entity_id
_entity_poly.type
_entity_poly.pdbx_seq_one_letter_code
_entity_poly.pdbx_strand_id
1 'polypeptide(L)' 'METQVKPDIENLRINGERLWSSLMELAQIGATPKGGVCRLTLTDLD' A
#
# COMPACT_ATOMS: atom_id res chain seq x y z
N MET A 1 2.63 -27.00 28.14
CA MET A 1 1.39 -26.37 27.63
C MET A 1 1.75 -24.96 27.23
N GLU A 2 1.88 -24.68 25.94
CA GLU A 2 2.17 -23.35 25.43
C GLU A 2 0.86 -22.56 25.38
N THR A 3 0.80 -21.46 26.14
CA THR A 3 -0.34 -20.56 26.12
C THR A 3 -0.19 -19.64 24.93
N GLN A 4 -1.02 -19.81 23.89
CA GLN A 4 -1.10 -18.82 22.82
C GLN A 4 -1.59 -17.49 23.38
N VAL A 5 -0.74 -16.46 23.28
CA VAL A 5 -1.11 -15.06 23.54
C VAL A 5 -1.85 -14.56 22.31
N LYS A 6 -3.15 -14.29 22.45
CA LYS A 6 -3.96 -13.68 21.39
C LYS A 6 -3.63 -12.18 21.35
N PRO A 7 -3.11 -11.64 20.23
CA PRO A 7 -2.77 -10.23 20.18
C PRO A 7 -4.04 -9.39 20.30
N ASP A 8 -4.00 -8.36 21.14
CA ASP A 8 -5.06 -7.35 21.22
C ASP A 8 -4.95 -6.43 20.00
N ILE A 9 -5.93 -6.56 19.11
CA ILE A 9 -5.99 -5.84 17.84
C ILE A 9 -7.10 -4.78 17.82
N GLU A 10 -7.92 -4.67 18.88
CA GLU A 10 -9.14 -3.87 18.87
C GLU A 10 -8.86 -2.37 18.72
N ASN A 11 -7.73 -1.93 19.27
CA ASN A 11 -7.28 -0.53 19.27
C ASN A 11 -6.26 -0.20 18.19
N LEU A 12 -5.92 -1.15 17.31
CA LEU A 12 -5.07 -0.85 16.18
C LEU A 12 -5.79 0.14 15.25
N ARG A 13 -5.05 1.17 14.82
CA ARG A 13 -5.53 2.20 13.92
C ARG A 13 -4.55 2.37 12.77
N ILE A 14 -5.08 2.63 11.58
CA ILE A 14 -4.26 2.97 10.43
C ILE A 14 -3.81 4.43 10.52
N ASN A 15 -2.63 4.72 9.98
CA ASN A 15 -2.26 6.10 9.64
C ASN A 15 -2.74 6.36 8.21
N GLY A 16 -3.85 7.10 8.09
CA GLY A 16 -4.48 7.40 6.80
C GLY A 16 -3.62 8.28 5.90
N GLU A 17 -2.94 9.28 6.46
CA GLU A 17 -2.04 10.16 5.71
C GLU A 17 -0.88 9.36 5.12
N ARG A 18 -0.24 8.52 5.95
CA ARG A 18 0.85 7.65 5.49
C ARG A 18 0.38 6.72 4.38
N LEU A 19 -0.78 6.09 4.54
CA LEU A 19 -1.33 5.20 3.53
C LEU A 19 -1.55 5.96 2.21
N TRP A 20 -2.16 7.14 2.28
CA TRP A 20 -2.41 7.97 1.10
C TRP A 20 -1.11 8.39 0.42
N SER A 21 -0.11 8.85 1.18
CA SER A 21 1.22 9.21 0.65
C SER A 21 1.87 8.03 -0.09
N SER A 22 1.86 6.83 0.49
CA SER A 22 2.41 5.63 -0.18
C SER A 22 1.67 5.27 -1.47
N LEU A 23 0.35 5.43 -1.52
CA LEU A 23 -0.43 5.20 -2.73
C LEU A 23 -0.09 6.23 -3.82
N MET A 24 0.07 7.51 -3.45
CA MET A 24 0.42 8.57 -4.40
C MET A 24 1.84 8.43 -4.93
N GLU A 25 2.77 7.94 -4.11
CA GLU A 25 4.15 7.61 -4.51
C GLU A 25 4.15 6.46 -5.52
N LEU A 26 3.44 5.36 -5.22
CA LEU A 26 3.30 4.22 -6.12
C LEU A 26 2.64 4.62 -7.46
N ALA A 27 1.67 5.53 -7.42
CA ALA A 27 0.96 5.99 -8.60
C ALA A 27 1.85 6.77 -9.59
N GLN A 28 3.03 7.24 -9.18
CA GLN A 28 3.99 7.86 -10.11
C GLN A 28 4.56 6.85 -11.10
N ILE A 29 4.68 5.58 -10.71
CA ILE A 29 5.26 4.52 -11.53
C ILE A 29 4.20 4.07 -12.55
N GLY A 30 4.43 4.38 -13.82
CA GLY A 30 3.46 4.13 -14.89
C GLY A 30 2.32 5.13 -14.95
N ALA A 31 2.50 6.33 -14.39
CA ALA A 31 1.56 7.43 -14.53
C ALA A 31 1.28 7.73 -16.02
N THR A 32 0.00 7.90 -16.35
CA THR A 32 -0.45 8.20 -17.71
C THR A 32 -0.88 9.67 -17.83
N PRO A 33 -0.83 10.28 -19.04
CA PRO A 33 -1.27 11.67 -19.25
C PRO A 33 -2.74 11.93 -18.89
N LYS A 34 -3.57 10.89 -18.80
CA LYS A 34 -4.99 10.97 -18.43
C LYS A 34 -5.21 10.91 -16.91
N GLY A 35 -4.15 10.81 -16.11
CA GLY A 35 -4.22 10.75 -14.64
C GLY A 35 -4.44 9.34 -14.06
N GLY A 36 -4.37 8.29 -14.87
CA GLY A 36 -4.40 6.89 -14.42
C GLY A 36 -3.02 6.24 -14.37
N VAL A 37 -2.94 4.96 -14.02
CA VAL A 37 -1.72 4.16 -14.01
C VAL A 37 -1.82 3.05 -15.05
N CYS A 38 -0.78 2.87 -15.87
CA CYS A 38 -0.61 1.72 -16.76
C CYS A 38 0.73 1.04 -16.45
N ARG A 39 0.69 0.12 -15.49
CA ARG A 39 1.85 -0.66 -15.07
C ARG A 39 1.62 -2.13 -15.42
N LEU A 40 2.14 -2.54 -16.57
CA LEU A 40 1.99 -3.91 -17.07
C LEU A 40 2.98 -4.85 -16.36
N THR A 41 2.55 -6.08 -16.11
CA THR A 41 3.40 -7.09 -15.48
C THR A 41 4.58 -7.44 -16.39
N LEU A 42 5.74 -7.75 -15.78
CA LEU A 42 6.99 -8.10 -16.49
C LEU A 42 7.53 -7.00 -17.42
N THR A 43 7.18 -5.75 -17.14
CA THR A 43 7.85 -4.59 -17.75
C THR A 43 8.92 -4.05 -16.81
N ASP A 44 9.89 -3.34 -17.35
CA ASP A 44 10.91 -2.62 -16.56
C ASP A 44 10.35 -1.38 -15.84
N LEU A 45 9.03 -1.28 -15.77
CA LEU A 45 8.31 -0.24 -15.03
C LEU A 45 8.28 -0.64 -13.54
N ASP A 46 9.46 -0.77 -12.95
CA ASP A 46 9.78 -0.65 -11.51
C ASP A 46 11.30 -0.45 -11.35
#